data_AF-A0A221ST25-F1
#
_entry.id   AF-A0A221ST25-F1
#
_cell.length_a   1.000
_cell.length_b   1.000
_cell.length_c   1.000
_cell.angle_alpha   90.00
_cell.angle_beta   90.00
_cell.angle_gamma   90.00
#
_symmetry.space_group_name_H-M   'P 1'
#
loop_
_entity.id
_entity.type
_entity.pdbx_description
1 polymer ?
#
loop_
_entity_poly.entity_id
_entity_poly.type
_entity_poly.pdbx_seq_one_letter_code
_entity_poly.pdbx_strand_id
1 'polypeptide(L)'
;MRPQFRFALMSGLLALLSLPALTVAQTAGPAVPQTAAATPRWAELLSPTLTTRQKACDALAAFEKVNPSPAGQKYTSAELPAEQTVGQQLTDRRSSPGVPERVVDNILVQLPAAIDAVICANAARENRTVDVKNVLTTTTFYVQTDIAMVRDALKFTATLRFLDQNGKLLAEVEQHRLSKPADPAQWERRCVEGECRWHGFSLFKFGFPRDSAQVISNLHTLQLVFDRGYGTEKRTYVAADFTRTELKD
;
A
#
# COMPACT_ATOMS: atom_id res chain seq x y z
N MET A 1 16.95 -36.61 -56.77
CA MET A 1 17.52 -37.94 -56.46
C MET A 1 17.56 -38.08 -54.94
N ARG A 2 16.82 -39.06 -54.40
CA ARG A 2 16.84 -39.44 -52.98
C ARG A 2 17.82 -40.60 -52.79
N PRO A 3 18.49 -40.72 -51.64
CA PRO A 3 18.85 -42.03 -51.12
C PRO A 3 17.99 -42.34 -49.89
N GLN A 4 17.31 -43.49 -49.98
CA GLN A 4 16.76 -44.24 -48.87
C GLN A 4 17.89 -45.04 -48.21
N PHE A 5 17.91 -45.16 -46.89
CA PHE A 5 18.44 -46.35 -46.22
C PHE A 5 17.57 -46.72 -45.01
N ARG A 6 17.22 -48.00 -44.96
CA ARG A 6 16.46 -48.72 -43.93
C ARG A 6 17.42 -49.41 -42.95
N PHE A 7 16.83 -49.97 -41.89
CA PHE A 7 17.31 -50.95 -40.90
C PHE A 7 17.99 -50.36 -39.65
N ALA A 8 17.79 -50.84 -38.42
CA ALA A 8 17.12 -52.04 -37.91
C ALA A 8 16.59 -51.80 -36.47
N LEU A 9 15.56 -52.55 -36.08
CA LEU A 9 15.19 -52.82 -34.69
C LEU A 9 16.31 -53.64 -34.01
N MET A 10 16.64 -53.31 -32.77
CA MET A 10 16.99 -54.32 -31.77
C MET A 10 16.43 -53.95 -30.40
N SER A 11 15.56 -54.83 -29.91
CA SER A 11 15.08 -54.93 -28.55
C SER A 11 16.23 -55.19 -27.59
N GLY A 12 16.30 -54.42 -26.50
CA GLY A 12 17.20 -54.66 -25.38
C GLY A 12 16.46 -54.44 -24.06
N LEU A 13 15.96 -55.54 -23.51
CA LEU A 13 15.49 -55.66 -22.13
C LEU A 13 16.61 -55.23 -21.18
N LEU A 14 16.38 -54.26 -20.29
CA LEU A 14 17.24 -54.06 -19.12
C LEU A 14 16.42 -54.01 -17.83
N ALA A 15 16.90 -54.80 -16.89
CA ALA A 15 16.27 -55.19 -15.64
C ALA A 15 16.05 -54.01 -14.67
N LEU A 16 14.87 -54.00 -14.05
CA LEU A 16 14.58 -53.26 -12.82
C LEU A 16 15.28 -53.94 -11.64
N LEU A 17 16.33 -53.29 -11.11
CA LEU A 17 16.90 -53.58 -9.81
C LEU A 17 16.20 -52.71 -8.76
N SER A 18 15.29 -53.31 -8.01
CA SER A 18 14.63 -52.73 -6.84
C SER A 18 15.59 -52.73 -5.63
N LEU A 19 16.04 -51.54 -5.22
CA LEU A 19 16.73 -51.30 -3.96
C LEU A 19 15.72 -50.88 -2.88
N PRO A 20 15.84 -51.35 -1.62
CA PRO A 20 14.98 -50.91 -0.52
C PRO A 20 15.40 -49.52 -0.04
N ALA A 21 14.54 -48.52 -0.24
CA ALA A 21 14.72 -47.21 0.37
C ALA A 21 14.39 -47.29 1.86
N LEU A 22 15.40 -47.07 2.70
CA LEU A 22 15.27 -46.84 4.13
C LEU A 22 14.38 -45.62 4.38
N THR A 23 13.17 -45.83 4.89
CA THR A 23 12.32 -44.79 5.47
C THR A 23 12.99 -44.26 6.74
N VAL A 24 13.63 -43.10 6.63
CA VAL A 24 13.95 -42.26 7.79
C VAL A 24 12.64 -41.69 8.30
N ALA A 25 12.17 -42.19 9.44
CA ALA A 25 11.08 -41.58 10.19
C ALA A 25 11.54 -40.18 10.66
N GLN A 26 11.11 -39.15 9.94
CA GLN A 26 11.18 -37.77 10.43
C GLN A 26 10.25 -37.66 11.63
N THR A 27 10.84 -37.52 12.81
CA THR A 27 10.15 -37.08 14.01
C THR A 27 9.58 -35.69 13.74
N ALA A 28 8.27 -35.63 13.50
CA ALA A 28 7.51 -34.40 13.54
C ALA A 28 7.62 -33.83 14.97
N GLY A 29 8.55 -32.89 15.16
CA GLY A 29 8.60 -32.08 16.37
C GLY A 29 7.26 -31.38 16.55
N PRO A 30 6.85 -31.08 17.81
CA PRO A 30 5.60 -30.39 18.06
C PRO A 30 5.60 -29.07 17.30
N ALA A 31 4.62 -28.91 16.40
CA ALA A 31 4.37 -27.66 15.73
C ALA A 31 4.16 -26.59 16.80
N VAL A 32 5.11 -25.65 16.91
CA VAL A 32 4.89 -24.43 17.67
C VAL A 32 3.65 -23.78 17.07
N PRO A 33 2.55 -23.60 17.81
CA PRO A 33 1.39 -22.92 17.28
C PRO A 33 1.84 -21.54 16.84
N GLN A 34 1.76 -21.27 15.54
CA GLN A 34 1.89 -19.92 15.01
C GLN A 34 0.78 -19.11 15.67
N THR A 35 1.15 -18.31 16.67
CA THR A 35 0.25 -17.35 17.27
C THR A 35 -0.28 -16.48 16.14
N ALA A 36 -1.55 -16.65 15.78
CA ALA A 36 -2.20 -15.79 14.80
C ALA A 36 -1.94 -14.35 15.23
N ALA A 37 -1.27 -13.56 14.38
CA ALA A 37 -0.95 -12.18 14.70
C ALA A 37 -2.26 -11.46 15.05
N ALA A 38 -2.32 -10.88 16.24
CA ALA A 38 -3.52 -10.20 16.71
C ALA A 38 -3.92 -9.12 15.69
N THR A 39 -5.20 -9.09 15.32
CA THR A 39 -5.72 -8.05 14.44
C THR A 39 -5.48 -6.68 15.07
N PRO A 40 -4.81 -5.75 14.36
CA PRO A 40 -4.51 -4.44 14.92
C PRO A 40 -5.80 -3.66 15.18
N ARG A 41 -5.79 -2.84 16.23
CA ARG A 41 -6.90 -1.93 16.54
C ARG A 41 -6.70 -0.61 15.80
N TRP A 42 -7.80 0.09 15.50
CA TRP A 42 -7.71 1.44 14.94
C TRP A 42 -6.87 2.41 15.79
N ALA A 43 -6.91 2.28 17.11
CA ALA A 43 -6.07 3.06 18.02
C ALA A 43 -4.56 2.87 17.75
N GLU A 44 -4.14 1.64 17.45
CA GLU A 44 -2.74 1.32 17.16
C GLU A 44 -2.31 1.84 15.79
N LEU A 45 -3.22 1.79 14.81
CA LEU A 45 -2.99 2.22 13.43
C LEU A 45 -2.99 3.74 13.27
N LEU A 46 -3.97 4.43 13.88
CA LEU A 46 -4.22 5.85 13.70
C LEU A 46 -3.59 6.72 14.80
N SER A 47 -3.27 6.16 15.96
CA SER A 47 -2.58 6.86 17.04
C SER A 47 -1.40 6.03 17.56
N PRO A 48 -0.44 5.68 16.68
CA PRO A 48 0.71 4.90 17.08
C PRO A 48 1.53 5.65 18.13
N THR A 49 2.09 4.89 19.07
CA THR A 49 3.00 5.45 20.10
C THR A 49 4.23 6.09 19.46
N LEU A 50 4.87 7.04 20.15
CA LEU A 50 6.12 7.63 19.67
C LEU A 50 7.19 6.57 19.38
N THR A 51 7.27 5.51 20.19
CA THR A 51 8.19 4.39 19.97
C THR A 51 7.89 3.66 18.67
N THR A 52 6.63 3.39 18.36
CA THR A 52 6.21 2.76 17.09
C THR A 52 6.57 3.65 15.91
N ARG A 53 6.29 4.95 16.00
CA ARG A 53 6.62 5.95 14.97
C ARG A 53 8.12 6.04 14.73
N GLN A 54 8.92 6.13 15.80
CA GLN A 54 10.38 6.18 15.73
C GLN A 54 10.96 4.90 15.11
N LYS A 55 10.45 3.73 15.51
CA LYS A 55 10.88 2.45 14.92
C LYS A 55 10.63 2.39 13.41
N ALA A 56 9.46 2.85 12.94
CA ALA A 56 9.14 2.92 11.52
C ALA A 56 10.05 3.90 10.77
N CYS A 57 10.28 5.08 11.36
CA CYS A 57 11.24 6.09 10.89
C CYS A 57 12.65 5.51 10.72
N ASP A 58 13.19 4.89 11.77
CA ASP A 58 14.55 4.33 11.77
C ASP A 58 14.70 3.21 10.75
N ALA A 59 13.72 2.30 10.70
CA ALA A 59 13.72 1.17 9.76
C ALA A 59 13.78 1.65 8.31
N LEU A 60 12.94 2.62 7.95
CA LEU A 60 12.87 3.07 6.56
C LEU A 60 14.03 3.99 6.18
N ALA A 61 14.53 4.81 7.12
CA ALA A 61 15.76 5.57 6.92
C ALA A 61 16.99 4.66 6.71
N ALA A 62 17.08 3.54 7.45
CA ALA A 62 18.14 2.56 7.26
C ALA A 62 18.01 1.84 5.91
N PHE A 63 16.78 1.47 5.52
CA PHE A 63 16.53 0.85 4.22
C PHE A 63 16.94 1.75 3.05
N GLU A 64 16.54 3.02 3.07
CA GLU A 64 16.89 3.99 2.01
C GLU A 64 18.40 4.25 1.92
N LYS A 65 19.14 4.20 3.04
CA LYS A 65 20.61 4.30 3.00
C LYS A 65 21.28 3.11 2.30
N VAL A 66 20.68 1.93 2.39
CA VAL A 66 21.18 0.70 1.75
C VAL A 66 20.70 0.60 0.31
N ASN A 67 19.49 1.08 0.02
CA ASN A 67 18.82 0.99 -1.27
C ASN A 67 18.37 2.40 -1.70
N PRO A 68 19.31 3.30 -2.08
CA PRO A 68 18.97 4.68 -2.36
C PRO A 68 18.07 4.81 -3.58
N SER A 69 16.99 5.56 -3.44
CA SER A 69 16.12 5.93 -4.56
C SER A 69 16.89 6.71 -5.63
N PRO A 70 16.46 6.68 -6.90
CA PRO A 70 17.10 7.44 -7.97
C PRO A 70 17.25 8.93 -7.64
N ALA A 71 18.35 9.53 -8.09
CA ALA A 71 18.63 10.94 -7.86
C ALA A 71 17.49 11.83 -8.39
N GLY A 72 17.01 12.75 -7.55
CA GLY A 72 15.92 13.67 -7.89
C GLY A 72 14.49 13.13 -7.64
N GLN A 73 14.31 11.84 -7.36
CA GLN A 73 13.00 11.27 -7.02
C GLN A 73 12.77 11.27 -5.51
N LYS A 74 11.58 11.68 -5.04
CA LYS A 74 11.24 11.52 -3.62
C LYS A 74 10.95 10.05 -3.34
N TYR A 75 11.36 9.59 -2.16
CA TYR A 75 10.99 8.27 -1.69
C TYR A 75 9.47 8.17 -1.60
N THR A 76 8.90 7.25 -2.36
CA THR A 76 7.51 6.84 -2.23
C THR A 76 7.53 5.41 -1.73
N SER A 77 6.90 5.15 -0.59
CA SER A 77 6.98 3.83 0.05
C SER A 77 6.32 2.68 -0.72
N ALA A 78 5.81 2.95 -1.93
CA ALA A 78 5.29 1.96 -2.85
C ALA A 78 6.36 0.92 -3.28
N GLU A 79 7.64 1.18 -3.05
CA GLU A 79 8.76 0.28 -3.40
C GLU A 79 9.19 -0.69 -2.28
N LEU A 80 8.53 -0.67 -1.12
CA LEU A 80 8.93 -1.50 0.02
C LEU A 80 8.48 -2.97 -0.09
N PRO A 81 9.26 -3.91 0.48
CA PRO A 81 8.80 -5.28 0.69
C PRO A 81 7.49 -5.31 1.48
N ALA A 82 6.61 -6.21 1.06
CA ALA A 82 5.27 -6.38 1.63
C ALA A 82 5.29 -6.48 3.17
N GLU A 83 6.25 -7.22 3.72
CA GLU A 83 6.35 -7.50 5.15
C GLU A 83 6.68 -6.24 5.98
N GLN A 84 7.28 -5.22 5.37
CA GLN A 84 7.64 -3.96 6.04
C GLN A 84 6.49 -2.94 6.06
N THR A 85 5.45 -3.17 5.25
CA THR A 85 4.34 -2.23 5.05
C THR A 85 3.06 -2.63 5.78
N VAL A 86 2.95 -3.88 6.25
CA VAL A 86 1.83 -4.35 7.06
C VAL A 86 1.62 -3.45 8.28
N GLY A 87 0.36 -3.09 8.55
CA GLY A 87 -0.04 -2.20 9.63
C GLY A 87 0.31 -0.72 9.42
N GLN A 88 0.91 -0.37 8.29
CA GLN A 88 1.35 0.99 7.99
C GLN A 88 0.82 1.50 6.66
N GLN A 89 0.67 0.62 5.67
CA GLN A 89 0.18 0.96 4.33
C GLN A 89 -0.75 -0.11 3.80
N LEU A 90 -1.59 0.29 2.87
CA LEU A 90 -2.50 -0.59 2.17
C LEU A 90 -2.66 -0.11 0.74
N THR A 91 -2.54 -1.04 -0.20
CA THR A 91 -2.83 -0.80 -1.61
C THR A 91 -4.24 -1.30 -1.91
N ASP A 92 -5.17 -0.42 -2.28
CA ASP A 92 -6.55 -0.80 -2.61
C ASP A 92 -6.76 -0.76 -4.13
N ARG A 93 -6.88 -1.96 -4.72
CA ARG A 93 -7.12 -2.24 -6.14
C ARG A 93 -8.51 -2.75 -6.44
N ARG A 94 -9.44 -2.69 -5.47
CA ARG A 94 -10.84 -3.07 -5.72
C ARG A 94 -11.39 -2.21 -6.85
N SER A 95 -12.35 -2.72 -7.61
CA SER A 95 -13.03 -1.98 -8.67
C SER A 95 -13.87 -0.82 -8.11
N SER A 96 -13.95 0.30 -8.84
CA SER A 96 -14.82 1.44 -8.49
C SER A 96 -15.97 1.53 -9.48
N PRO A 97 -17.24 1.43 -9.04
CA PRO A 97 -18.37 1.61 -9.94
C PRO A 97 -18.30 2.95 -10.67
N GLY A 98 -18.45 2.93 -12.00
CA GLY A 98 -18.43 4.13 -12.84
C GLY A 98 -17.04 4.67 -13.21
N VAL A 99 -15.96 4.06 -12.71
CA VAL A 99 -14.59 4.40 -13.08
C VAL A 99 -14.06 3.34 -14.06
N PRO A 100 -13.50 3.73 -15.22
CA PRO A 100 -12.93 2.75 -16.16
C PRO A 100 -11.81 1.93 -15.51
N GLU A 101 -11.80 0.62 -15.71
CA GLU A 101 -10.82 -0.30 -15.08
C GLU A 101 -9.36 0.11 -15.34
N ARG A 102 -9.06 0.61 -16.54
CA ARG A 102 -7.72 1.16 -16.89
C ARG A 102 -7.25 2.32 -15.99
N VAL A 103 -8.17 2.93 -15.24
CA VAL A 103 -7.95 4.05 -14.30
C VAL A 103 -8.03 3.59 -12.84
N VAL A 104 -8.67 2.44 -12.57
CA VAL A 104 -8.81 1.87 -11.22
C VAL A 104 -7.61 1.00 -10.89
N ASP A 105 -6.43 1.61 -10.78
CA ASP A 105 -5.22 0.81 -10.55
C ASP A 105 -4.80 0.79 -9.08
N ASN A 106 -4.73 1.93 -8.37
CA ASN A 106 -4.35 1.91 -6.95
C ASN A 106 -4.88 3.12 -6.17
N ILE A 107 -5.47 2.88 -5.00
CA ILE A 107 -5.44 3.84 -3.90
C ILE A 107 -4.39 3.36 -2.92
N LEU A 108 -3.29 4.12 -2.77
CA LEU A 108 -2.32 3.86 -1.71
C LEU A 108 -2.75 4.60 -0.46
N VAL A 109 -3.03 3.86 0.60
CA VAL A 109 -3.31 4.38 1.93
C VAL A 109 -2.03 4.32 2.75
N GLN A 110 -1.59 5.44 3.28
CA GLN A 110 -0.50 5.55 4.24
C GLN A 110 -1.05 6.01 5.59
N LEU A 111 -0.93 5.15 6.60
CA LEU A 111 -1.25 5.47 7.99
C LEU A 111 -0.11 6.28 8.63
N PRO A 112 -0.34 6.93 9.78
CA PRO A 112 0.64 7.78 10.43
C PRO A 112 2.07 7.27 10.51
N ALA A 113 2.28 6.02 10.92
CA ALA A 113 3.63 5.44 11.02
C ALA A 113 4.34 5.38 9.66
N ALA A 114 3.61 5.10 8.57
CA ALA A 114 4.17 5.13 7.22
C ALA A 114 4.56 6.55 6.80
N ILE A 115 3.79 7.56 7.19
CA ILE A 115 4.11 8.96 6.88
C ILE A 115 5.42 9.38 7.53
N ASP A 116 5.60 9.08 8.82
CA ASP A 116 6.86 9.37 9.51
C ASP A 116 8.03 8.62 8.87
N ALA A 117 7.82 7.34 8.54
CA ALA A 117 8.81 6.52 7.86
C ALA A 117 9.26 7.15 6.53
N VAL A 118 8.31 7.57 5.68
CA VAL A 118 8.61 8.19 4.38
C VAL A 118 9.33 9.52 4.55
N ILE A 119 8.95 10.34 5.54
CA ILE A 119 9.65 11.59 5.85
C ILE A 119 11.09 11.32 6.26
N CYS A 120 11.32 10.30 7.08
CA CYS A 120 12.65 9.92 7.54
C CYS A 120 13.54 9.36 6.44
N ALA A 121 13.02 8.52 5.53
CA ALA A 121 13.78 8.08 4.34
C ALA A 121 14.19 9.26 3.46
N ASN A 122 13.26 10.16 3.15
CA ASN A 122 13.57 11.35 2.36
C ASN A 122 14.63 12.24 3.05
N ALA A 123 14.57 12.40 4.37
CA ALA A 123 15.58 13.15 5.12
C ALA A 123 16.94 12.43 5.15
N ALA A 124 16.96 11.10 5.32
CA ALA A 124 18.17 10.29 5.35
C ALA A 124 18.96 10.41 4.04
N ARG A 125 18.27 10.43 2.89
CA ARG A 125 18.87 10.69 1.58
C ARG A 125 19.57 12.05 1.51
N GLU A 126 19.01 13.04 2.18
CA GLU A 126 19.55 14.40 2.27
C GLU A 126 20.56 14.58 3.41
N ASN A 127 20.99 13.47 4.05
CA ASN A 127 21.85 13.47 5.24
C ASN A 127 21.29 14.32 6.39
N ARG A 128 19.96 14.41 6.50
CA ARG A 128 19.24 15.10 7.58
C ARG A 128 18.61 14.10 8.54
N THR A 129 18.39 14.53 9.77
CA THR A 129 17.62 13.81 10.78
C THR A 129 16.24 14.46 10.96
N VAL A 130 15.29 13.67 11.45
CA VAL A 130 13.91 14.10 11.70
C VAL A 130 13.59 13.85 13.16
N ASP A 131 13.11 14.88 13.85
CA ASP A 131 12.50 14.69 15.17
C ASP A 131 11.04 14.24 14.97
N VAL A 132 10.81 12.93 15.10
CA VAL A 132 9.50 12.29 14.88
C VAL A 132 8.43 12.86 15.81
N LYS A 133 8.80 13.37 16.99
CA LYS A 133 7.86 14.00 17.92
C LYS A 133 7.19 15.24 17.32
N ASN A 134 7.88 15.94 16.43
CA ASN A 134 7.41 17.18 15.80
C ASN A 134 6.77 16.95 14.42
N VAL A 135 6.74 15.72 13.93
CA VAL A 135 6.09 15.39 12.66
C VAL A 135 4.58 15.34 12.85
N LEU A 136 3.85 16.07 12.01
CA LEU A 136 2.40 16.07 11.99
C LEU A 136 1.87 14.69 11.62
N THR A 137 1.20 14.05 12.57
CA THR A 137 0.51 12.77 12.40
C THR A 137 -0.66 12.93 11.42
N THR A 138 -0.58 12.30 10.26
CA THR A 138 -1.65 12.34 9.24
C THR A 138 -1.91 10.95 8.67
N THR A 139 -3.11 10.75 8.13
CA THR A 139 -3.41 9.66 7.20
C THR A 139 -3.41 10.24 5.79
N THR A 140 -2.72 9.60 4.86
CA THR A 140 -2.63 10.07 3.47
C THR A 140 -3.21 9.04 2.52
N PHE A 141 -4.02 9.51 1.59
CA PHE A 141 -4.52 8.72 0.48
C PHE A 141 -3.94 9.27 -0.81
N TYR A 142 -3.27 8.41 -1.58
CA TYR A 142 -2.84 8.68 -2.93
C TYR A 142 -3.84 7.98 -3.84
N VAL A 143 -4.71 8.75 -4.48
CA VAL A 143 -5.72 8.23 -5.40
C VAL A 143 -5.18 8.35 -6.82
N GLN A 144 -4.97 7.22 -7.49
CA GLN A 144 -4.51 7.23 -8.88
C GLN A 144 -5.59 7.80 -9.81
N THR A 145 -5.17 8.68 -10.69
CA THR A 145 -6.05 9.52 -11.52
C THR A 145 -5.49 9.73 -12.93
N ASP A 146 -6.40 9.77 -13.91
CA ASP A 146 -6.12 10.07 -15.31
C ASP A 146 -6.85 11.33 -15.76
N ILE A 147 -6.12 12.40 -16.00
CA ILE A 147 -6.69 13.72 -16.31
C ILE A 147 -6.08 14.33 -17.57
N ALA A 148 -6.84 15.21 -18.23
CA ALA A 148 -6.35 15.91 -19.42
C ALA A 148 -5.25 16.93 -19.07
N MET A 149 -5.34 17.58 -17.90
CA MET A 149 -4.35 18.53 -17.42
C MET A 149 -4.12 18.39 -15.92
N VAL A 150 -2.85 18.41 -15.45
CA VAL A 150 -2.48 18.30 -14.03
C VAL A 150 -3.24 19.28 -13.12
N ARG A 151 -3.54 20.48 -13.62
CA ARG A 151 -4.30 21.50 -12.87
C ARG A 151 -5.71 21.05 -12.46
N ASP A 152 -6.30 20.09 -13.17
CA ASP A 152 -7.63 19.59 -12.85
C ASP A 152 -7.61 18.73 -11.57
N ALA A 153 -6.48 18.11 -11.25
CA ALA A 153 -6.29 17.42 -9.97
C ALA A 153 -6.47 18.35 -8.76
N LEU A 154 -6.20 19.65 -8.94
CA LEU A 154 -6.35 20.65 -7.87
C LEU A 154 -7.82 20.88 -7.47
N LYS A 155 -8.77 20.46 -8.31
CA LYS A 155 -10.21 20.62 -8.08
C LYS A 155 -10.80 19.43 -7.33
N PHE A 156 -10.06 18.33 -7.23
CA PHE A 156 -10.53 17.13 -6.57
C PHE A 156 -10.62 17.32 -5.07
N THR A 157 -11.70 16.80 -4.51
CA THR A 157 -12.00 16.89 -3.08
C THR A 157 -12.06 15.51 -2.48
N ALA A 158 -11.65 15.41 -1.22
CA ALA A 158 -11.84 14.22 -0.43
C ALA A 158 -12.17 14.57 1.02
N THR A 159 -13.00 13.74 1.64
CA THR A 159 -13.29 13.75 3.07
C THR A 159 -13.07 12.36 3.64
N LEU A 160 -12.64 12.33 4.90
CA LEU A 160 -12.43 11.10 5.65
C LEU A 160 -13.48 10.99 6.74
N ARG A 161 -14.29 9.94 6.66
CA ARG A 161 -15.37 9.65 7.60
C ARG A 161 -14.98 8.56 8.58
N PHE A 162 -15.29 8.81 9.83
CA PHE A 162 -15.11 7.90 10.96
C PHE A 162 -16.49 7.36 11.31
N LEU A 163 -16.71 6.05 11.14
CA LEU A 163 -18.01 5.42 11.32
C LEU A 163 -17.97 4.37 12.43
N ASP A 164 -19.02 4.30 13.23
CA ASP A 164 -19.20 3.23 14.22
C ASP A 164 -19.59 1.89 13.57
N GLN A 165 -19.76 0.86 14.40
CA GLN A 165 -20.16 -0.49 13.97
C GLN A 165 -21.51 -0.57 13.24
N ASN A 166 -22.38 0.43 13.41
CA ASN A 166 -23.68 0.53 12.76
C ASN A 166 -23.64 1.45 11.52
N GLY A 167 -22.46 1.96 11.14
CA GLY A 167 -22.30 2.92 10.06
C GLY A 167 -22.69 4.35 10.42
N LYS A 168 -22.93 4.66 11.70
CA LYS A 168 -23.22 6.02 12.15
C LYS A 168 -21.96 6.87 12.08
N LEU A 169 -22.09 8.09 11.56
CA LEU A 169 -21.00 9.06 11.51
C LEU A 169 -20.60 9.50 12.93
N LEU A 170 -19.35 9.24 13.30
CA LEU A 170 -18.70 9.73 14.51
C LEU A 170 -18.03 11.08 14.27
N ALA A 171 -17.32 11.20 13.15
CA ALA A 171 -16.66 12.44 12.71
C ALA A 171 -16.42 12.43 11.20
N GLU A 172 -16.31 13.62 10.62
CA GLU A 172 -15.87 13.84 9.25
C GLU A 172 -14.73 14.87 9.25
N VAL A 173 -13.68 14.60 8.49
CA VAL A 173 -12.50 15.47 8.38
C VAL A 173 -12.26 15.80 6.92
N GLU A 174 -12.15 17.09 6.62
CA GLU A 174 -11.72 17.57 5.30
C GLU A 174 -10.20 17.42 5.14
N GLN A 175 -9.76 17.29 3.88
CA GLN A 175 -8.32 17.33 3.57
C GLN A 175 -7.65 18.61 4.07
N HIS A 176 -6.38 18.52 4.48
CA HIS A 176 -5.59 19.69 4.87
C HIS A 176 -5.43 20.66 3.69
N ARG A 177 -5.94 21.89 3.82
CA ARG A 177 -5.84 22.92 2.77
C ARG A 177 -4.42 23.29 2.33
N LEU A 178 -3.41 22.95 3.13
CA LEU A 178 -1.99 23.22 2.83
C LEU A 178 -1.33 22.13 1.97
N SER A 179 -1.99 20.99 1.73
CA SER A 179 -1.45 20.00 0.79
C SER A 179 -1.68 20.47 -0.65
N LYS A 180 -0.63 20.49 -1.46
CA LYS A 180 -0.80 20.52 -2.92
C LYS A 180 -1.47 19.20 -3.31
N PRO A 181 -2.68 19.22 -3.91
CA PRO A 181 -3.41 18.01 -4.32
C PRO A 181 -2.65 17.18 -5.36
N ALA A 182 -1.69 17.80 -6.05
CA ALA A 182 -0.79 17.15 -6.98
C ALA A 182 0.67 17.44 -6.57
N ASP A 183 1.49 16.39 -6.41
CA ASP A 183 2.95 16.51 -6.41
C ASP A 183 3.44 16.30 -7.85
N PRO A 184 3.91 17.33 -8.58
CA PRO A 184 4.31 17.20 -9.98
C PRO A 184 5.31 16.08 -10.26
N ALA A 185 6.11 15.68 -9.27
CA ALA A 185 7.02 14.55 -9.39
C ALA A 185 6.32 13.18 -9.53
N GLN A 186 5.03 13.10 -9.19
CA GLN A 186 4.19 11.90 -9.27
C GLN A 186 3.27 11.90 -10.50
N TRP A 187 3.45 12.86 -11.42
CA TRP A 187 2.64 12.95 -12.64
C TRP A 187 3.51 12.75 -13.87
N GLU A 188 3.07 11.85 -14.72
CA GLU A 188 3.70 11.57 -16.01
C GLU A 188 2.66 11.66 -17.13
N ARG A 189 3.11 12.11 -18.30
CA ARG A 189 2.26 12.16 -19.47
C ARG A 189 2.35 10.82 -20.20
N ARG A 190 1.25 10.07 -20.22
CA ARG A 190 1.14 8.79 -20.94
C ARG A 190 0.20 8.94 -22.14
N CYS A 191 0.58 8.37 -23.27
CA CYS A 191 -0.24 8.38 -24.49
C CYS A 191 -0.66 6.94 -24.81
N VAL A 192 -1.97 6.70 -24.87
CA VAL A 192 -2.57 5.40 -25.21
C VAL A 192 -3.56 5.64 -26.33
N GLU A 193 -3.45 4.89 -27.42
CA GLU A 193 -4.38 4.94 -28.57
C GLU A 193 -4.61 6.36 -29.15
N GLY A 194 -3.57 7.19 -29.13
CA GLY A 194 -3.61 8.56 -29.67
C GLY A 194 -4.15 9.62 -28.70
N GLU A 195 -4.60 9.25 -27.49
CA GLU A 195 -4.97 10.18 -26.43
C GLU A 195 -3.84 10.28 -25.39
N CYS A 196 -3.29 11.48 -25.23
CA CYS A 196 -2.28 11.75 -24.20
C CYS A 196 -2.92 12.36 -22.96
N ARG A 197 -2.82 11.64 -21.83
CA ARG A 197 -3.34 12.08 -20.53
C ARG A 197 -2.21 12.15 -19.52
N TRP A 198 -2.43 12.93 -18.47
CA TRP A 198 -1.59 12.92 -17.29
C TRP A 198 -2.06 11.83 -16.35
N HIS A 199 -1.13 10.94 -16.03
CA HIS A 199 -1.30 9.82 -15.13
C HIS A 199 -0.49 10.09 -13.87
N GLY A 200 -1.12 9.94 -12.72
CA GLY A 200 -0.45 10.20 -11.45
C GLY A 200 -1.39 10.10 -10.27
N PHE A 201 -0.93 10.56 -9.11
CA PHE A 201 -1.70 10.51 -7.89
C PHE A 201 -2.22 11.89 -7.48
N SER A 202 -3.50 11.91 -7.11
CA SER A 202 -4.08 12.96 -6.29
C SER A 202 -3.85 12.64 -4.82
N LEU A 203 -3.31 13.61 -4.08
CA LEU A 203 -2.84 13.45 -2.71
C LEU A 203 -3.81 14.10 -1.73
N PHE A 204 -4.41 13.29 -0.85
CA PHE A 204 -5.32 13.76 0.19
C PHE A 204 -4.73 13.45 1.57
N LYS A 205 -4.39 14.49 2.33
CA LYS A 205 -3.85 14.37 3.69
C LYS A 205 -4.91 14.75 4.70
N PHE A 206 -5.16 13.87 5.66
CA PHE A 206 -6.15 14.06 6.72
C PHE A 206 -5.46 14.08 8.08
N GLY A 207 -5.74 15.11 8.85
CA GLY A 207 -5.42 15.14 10.28
C GLY A 207 -6.47 14.38 11.09
N PHE A 208 -6.40 14.53 12.41
CA PHE A 208 -7.36 13.93 13.32
C PHE A 208 -8.49 14.89 13.69
N PRO A 209 -9.70 14.38 13.95
CA PRO A 209 -10.77 15.19 14.53
C PRO A 209 -10.36 15.69 15.93
N ARG A 210 -10.98 16.79 16.39
CA ARG A 210 -10.65 17.41 17.69
C ARG A 210 -10.77 16.42 18.86
N ASP A 211 -11.82 15.59 18.86
CA ASP A 211 -12.07 14.58 19.89
C ASP A 211 -11.52 13.20 19.50
N SER A 212 -10.32 13.19 18.91
CA SER A 212 -9.69 12.00 18.30
C SER A 212 -9.69 10.76 19.18
N ALA A 213 -9.38 10.86 20.47
CA ALA A 213 -9.34 9.70 21.37
C ALA A 213 -10.70 8.99 21.49
N GLN A 214 -11.80 9.76 21.63
CA GLN A 214 -13.15 9.22 21.72
C GLN A 214 -13.66 8.72 20.37
N VAL A 215 -13.35 9.42 19.27
CA VAL A 215 -13.73 8.97 17.93
C VAL A 215 -13.05 7.65 17.59
N ILE A 216 -11.74 7.54 17.84
CA ILE A 216 -10.94 6.36 17.52
C ILE A 216 -11.33 5.16 18.41
N SER A 217 -11.69 5.37 19.68
CA SER A 217 -12.13 4.28 20.56
C SER A 217 -13.45 3.64 20.12
N ASN A 218 -14.32 4.37 19.43
CA ASN A 218 -15.59 3.88 18.89
C ASN A 218 -15.56 3.58 17.39
N LEU A 219 -14.42 3.83 16.74
CA LEU A 219 -14.26 3.63 15.30
C LEU A 219 -14.33 2.16 14.96
N HIS A 220 -15.22 1.80 14.05
CA HIS A 220 -15.23 0.48 13.41
C HIS A 220 -14.70 0.59 11.97
N THR A 221 -15.13 1.62 11.26
CA THR A 221 -14.93 1.73 9.83
C THR A 221 -14.42 3.11 9.45
N LEU A 222 -13.33 3.15 8.68
CA LEU A 222 -12.86 4.36 8.02
C LEU A 222 -13.41 4.39 6.60
N GLN A 223 -13.99 5.51 6.19
CA GLN A 223 -14.51 5.68 4.83
C GLN A 223 -13.90 6.91 4.15
N LEU A 224 -13.15 6.69 3.07
CA LEU A 224 -12.73 7.74 2.17
C LEU A 224 -13.88 8.05 1.21
N VAL A 225 -14.32 9.30 1.17
CA VAL A 225 -15.25 9.82 0.17
C VAL A 225 -14.50 10.82 -0.69
N PHE A 226 -14.43 10.62 -1.99
CA PHE A 226 -13.56 11.41 -2.86
C PHE A 226 -14.12 11.48 -4.29
N ASP A 227 -13.60 12.42 -5.07
CA ASP A 227 -13.85 12.50 -6.51
C ASP A 227 -12.51 12.49 -7.24
N ARG A 228 -12.34 11.55 -8.17
CA ARG A 228 -11.12 11.41 -8.98
C ARG A 228 -11.25 11.94 -10.41
N GLY A 229 -12.38 12.59 -10.72
CA GLY A 229 -12.74 13.11 -12.04
C GLY A 229 -13.87 12.33 -12.75
N TYR A 230 -14.42 11.30 -12.09
CA TYR A 230 -15.51 10.46 -12.62
C TYR A 230 -16.76 10.48 -11.71
N GLY A 231 -16.82 11.43 -10.77
CA GLY A 231 -17.87 11.55 -9.78
C GLY A 231 -17.47 11.00 -8.41
N THR A 232 -18.40 11.07 -7.46
CA THR A 232 -18.13 10.69 -6.07
C THR A 232 -17.98 9.17 -5.91
N GLU A 233 -16.84 8.78 -5.37
CA GLU A 233 -16.50 7.42 -4.97
C GLU A 233 -16.46 7.27 -3.44
N LYS A 234 -16.67 6.04 -2.98
CA LYS A 234 -16.57 5.69 -1.56
C LYS A 234 -15.74 4.43 -1.40
N ARG A 235 -14.75 4.49 -0.51
CA ARG A 235 -13.95 3.34 -0.10
C ARG A 235 -14.01 3.16 1.39
N THR A 236 -14.28 1.92 1.79
CA THR A 236 -14.48 1.53 3.18
C THR A 236 -13.36 0.59 3.58
N TYR A 237 -12.81 0.85 4.75
CA TYR A 237 -11.71 0.12 5.37
C TYR A 237 -12.07 -0.26 6.80
N VAL A 238 -11.66 -1.44 7.23
CA VAL A 238 -11.64 -1.89 8.61
C VAL A 238 -10.19 -2.12 9.06
N ALA A 239 -9.93 -2.10 10.36
CA ALA A 239 -8.55 -2.24 10.87
C ALA A 239 -7.88 -3.55 10.41
N ALA A 240 -8.65 -4.63 10.24
CA ALA A 240 -8.18 -5.91 9.75
C ALA A 240 -7.63 -5.87 8.32
N ASP A 241 -8.07 -4.92 7.48
CA ASP A 241 -7.56 -4.78 6.11
C ASP A 241 -6.04 -4.49 6.11
N PHE A 242 -5.54 -3.80 7.13
CA PHE A 242 -4.13 -3.45 7.29
C PHE A 242 -3.26 -4.59 7.83
N THR A 243 -3.82 -5.80 7.96
CA THR A 243 -3.02 -7.03 8.11
C THR A 243 -2.49 -7.54 6.76
N ARG A 244 -2.97 -6.93 5.66
CA ARG A 244 -2.58 -7.24 4.29
C ARG A 244 -1.87 -6.04 3.69
N THR A 245 -1.17 -6.28 2.59
CA THR A 245 -0.56 -5.22 1.79
C THR A 245 -1.44 -4.74 0.66
N GLU A 246 -2.42 -5.56 0.24
CA GLU A 246 -3.30 -5.29 -0.88
C GLU A 246 -4.75 -5.72 -0.60
N LEU A 247 -5.71 -4.92 -1.07
CA LEU A 247 -7.12 -5.30 -1.25
C LEU A 247 -7.44 -5.39 -2.75
N LYS A 248 -8.12 -6.46 -3.16
CA LYS A 248 -8.62 -6.70 -4.51
C LYS A 248 -9.93 -7.50 -4.45
N ASP A 249 -10.69 -7.46 -5.54
CA ASP A 249 -11.95 -8.21 -5.68
C ASP A 249 -11.72 -9.73 -5.86
#